data_AF-E0UNR1-F1
#
_entry.id   AF-E0UNR1-F1
#
_cell.length_a   1.000
_cell.length_b   1.000
_cell.length_c   1.000
_cell.angle_alpha   90.00
_cell.angle_beta   90.00
_cell.angle_gamma   90.00
#
_symmetry.space_group_name_H-M   'P 1'
#
loop_
_entity.id
_entity.type
_entity.pdbx_description
1 polymer ?
#
loop_
_entity_poly.entity_id
_entity_poly.type
_entity_poly.pdbx_seq_one_letter_code
_entity_poly.pdbx_strand_id
1 'polypeptide(L)'
;MNQLHFIIGEKGGVGKSMWCMALLEYLILTMVKYIFYDADRTSPDVGLVFEPEKYDEIIAHAGRAKGVSTPTGQTQDLKKPTTGDYNYAADNVAVATLEPNMSESPPGILAHIYFSEDEEDVFKVDRILEEAVSGNLVVVNLPAQVEVIITRWLKQRDILESLEGDSSTKMYFWFVTDGTIESLDLLEHSINTFTKPISHILVCNLGLNKRAREGLALHGVAKRIKELKIPVIDMPELIFSKPEMRCFKESRLRLAELADRTKRHPQFALLDRILVKQRAKTFLDKCFDAISSTEVFAPILAMMELEKEKAASAKKHRRTKNKALPDTVAESSTIPDVHSANEVNGHTVTESNKENGIRSLLVSAEPVPLSAQQLMEEVKISNDDF
;
A
#
# COMPACT_ATOMS: atom_id res chain seq x y z
N MET A 1 8.65 13.15 6.04
CA MET A 1 8.72 14.00 4.83
C MET A 1 7.36 13.92 4.18
N ASN A 2 6.82 15.08 3.86
CA ASN A 2 5.45 15.23 3.44
C ASN A 2 5.40 14.99 1.93
N GLN A 3 4.75 13.92 1.48
CA GLN A 3 4.65 13.63 0.05
C GLN A 3 3.20 13.34 -0.32
N LEU A 4 2.76 13.88 -1.46
CA LEU A 4 1.46 13.61 -2.03
C LEU A 4 1.65 13.03 -3.43
N HIS A 5 1.17 11.81 -3.64
CA HIS A 5 1.30 11.08 -4.91
C HIS A 5 -0.07 10.86 -5.52
N PHE A 6 -0.28 11.40 -6.70
CA PHE A 6 -1.46 11.12 -7.52
C PHE A 6 -1.10 10.13 -8.62
N ILE A 7 -1.93 9.10 -8.77
CA ILE A 7 -1.81 8.12 -9.85
C ILE A 7 -2.84 8.53 -10.89
N ILE A 8 -2.34 9.01 -12.02
CA ILE A 8 -3.15 9.71 -13.03
C ILE A 8 -2.97 9.09 -14.41
N GLY A 9 -3.81 9.49 -15.35
CA GLY A 9 -3.91 8.91 -16.68
C GLY A 9 -5.31 9.18 -17.21
N GLU A 10 -5.43 10.26 -17.97
CA GLU A 10 -6.73 10.83 -18.35
C GLU A 10 -7.55 9.93 -19.26
N LYS A 11 -6.89 9.03 -19.98
CA LYS A 11 -7.54 8.00 -20.78
C LYS A 11 -7.99 6.82 -19.90
N GLY A 12 -9.23 6.38 -20.10
CA GLY A 12 -9.76 5.18 -19.46
C GLY A 12 -8.98 3.92 -19.84
N GLY A 13 -8.79 2.99 -18.90
CA GLY A 13 -8.20 1.67 -19.20
C GLY A 13 -6.68 1.62 -19.40
N VAL A 14 -5.94 2.72 -19.21
CA VAL A 14 -4.47 2.75 -19.36
C VAL A 14 -3.69 1.97 -18.28
N GLY A 15 -4.36 1.47 -17.25
CA GLY A 15 -3.74 0.65 -16.20
C GLY A 15 -3.39 1.39 -14.89
N LYS A 16 -4.02 2.54 -14.61
CA LYS A 16 -3.85 3.31 -13.36
C LYS A 16 -3.94 2.46 -12.10
N SER A 17 -5.04 1.73 -11.93
CA SER A 17 -5.28 0.89 -10.75
C SER A 17 -4.21 -0.19 -10.58
N MET A 18 -3.79 -0.84 -11.67
CA MET A 18 -2.70 -1.84 -11.62
C MET A 18 -1.37 -1.23 -11.17
N TRP A 19 -1.03 -0.03 -11.67
CA TRP A 19 0.16 0.68 -11.22
C TRP A 19 0.05 1.12 -9.76
N CYS A 20 -1.12 1.64 -9.35
CA CYS A 20 -1.38 2.04 -7.97
C CYS A 20 -1.21 0.84 -7.01
N MET A 21 -1.78 -0.33 -7.34
CA MET A 21 -1.58 -1.55 -6.56
C MET A 21 -0.09 -1.89 -6.42
N ALA A 22 0.70 -1.85 -7.50
CA ALA A 22 2.12 -2.11 -7.45
C ALA A 22 2.88 -1.10 -6.56
N LEU A 23 2.50 0.18 -6.63
CA LEU A 23 3.07 1.23 -5.78
C LEU A 23 2.74 1.01 -4.30
N LEU A 24 1.51 0.65 -3.96
CA LEU A 24 1.12 0.37 -2.58
C LEU A 24 1.87 -0.86 -2.03
N GLU A 25 2.00 -1.94 -2.83
CA GLU A 25 2.80 -3.11 -2.42
C GLU A 25 4.27 -2.74 -2.17
N TYR A 26 4.84 -1.83 -2.97
CA TYR A 26 6.20 -1.32 -2.76
C TYR A 26 6.32 -0.60 -1.41
N LEU A 27 5.36 0.27 -1.08
CA LEU A 27 5.35 1.00 0.19
C LEU A 27 5.20 0.04 1.39
N ILE A 28 4.33 -0.98 1.26
CA ILE A 28 4.17 -2.03 2.28
C ILE A 28 5.47 -2.82 2.46
N LEU A 29 6.08 -3.28 1.37
CA LEU A 29 7.33 -4.06 1.40
C LEU A 29 8.46 -3.27 2.07
N THR A 30 8.56 -1.98 1.76
CA THR A 30 9.58 -1.09 2.30
C THR A 30 9.23 -0.52 3.69
N MET A 31 8.07 -0.91 4.25
CA MET A 31 7.56 -0.46 5.55
C MET A 31 7.35 1.06 5.63
N VAL A 32 7.20 1.73 4.48
CA VAL A 32 6.90 3.16 4.43
C VAL A 32 5.44 3.34 4.80
N LYS A 33 5.18 4.09 5.87
CA LYS A 33 3.81 4.40 6.28
C LYS A 33 3.18 5.37 5.28
N TYR A 34 1.95 5.08 4.89
CA TYR A 34 1.18 5.91 3.97
C TYR A 34 -0.29 5.98 4.38
N ILE A 35 -0.97 7.01 3.88
CA ILE A 35 -2.42 7.13 3.85
C ILE A 35 -2.87 6.96 2.40
N PHE A 36 -3.94 6.21 2.17
CA PHE A 36 -4.44 5.92 0.84
C PHE A 36 -5.89 6.37 0.65
N TYR A 37 -6.17 6.93 -0.53
CA TYR A 37 -7.50 7.27 -1.00
C TYR A 37 -7.69 6.74 -2.43
N ASP A 38 -8.74 5.96 -2.66
CA ASP A 38 -9.15 5.55 -4.00
C ASP A 38 -10.27 6.48 -4.48
N ALA A 39 -9.95 7.50 -5.26
CA ALA A 39 -10.94 8.50 -5.68
C ALA A 39 -11.80 8.07 -6.88
N ASP A 40 -11.67 6.82 -7.35
CA ASP A 40 -12.54 6.29 -8.41
C ASP A 40 -13.89 5.85 -7.84
N ARG A 41 -14.92 6.66 -8.10
CA ARG A 41 -16.31 6.41 -7.67
C ARG A 41 -16.96 5.21 -8.33
N THR A 42 -16.54 4.87 -9.54
CA THR A 42 -17.24 3.87 -10.36
C THR A 42 -16.70 2.47 -10.12
N SER A 43 -15.41 2.35 -9.83
CA SER A 43 -14.73 1.07 -9.62
C SER A 43 -13.51 1.29 -8.72
N PRO A 44 -13.69 1.38 -7.39
CA PRO A 44 -12.59 1.54 -6.43
C PRO A 44 -11.82 0.22 -6.24
N ASP A 45 -11.34 -0.35 -7.35
CA ASP A 45 -10.70 -1.65 -7.43
C ASP A 45 -9.48 -1.75 -6.51
N VAL A 46 -8.79 -0.63 -6.26
CA VAL A 46 -7.61 -0.60 -5.39
C VAL A 46 -8.06 -0.56 -3.92
N GLY A 47 -9.04 0.28 -3.59
CA GLY A 47 -9.65 0.36 -2.26
C GLY A 47 -10.19 -0.99 -1.78
N LEU A 48 -10.88 -1.72 -2.65
CA LEU A 48 -11.42 -3.05 -2.35
C LEU A 48 -10.36 -4.12 -2.07
N VAL A 49 -9.13 -3.93 -2.53
CA VAL A 49 -8.01 -4.87 -2.32
C VAL A 49 -7.19 -4.49 -1.09
N PHE A 50 -6.96 -3.20 -0.86
CA PHE A 50 -6.03 -2.72 0.19
C PHE A 50 -6.73 -2.29 1.48
N GLU A 51 -7.96 -1.81 1.41
CA GLU A 51 -8.73 -1.33 2.56
C GLU A 51 -10.21 -1.79 2.50
N PRO A 52 -10.49 -3.10 2.33
CA PRO A 52 -11.82 -3.61 2.01
C PRO A 52 -12.91 -3.12 2.98
N GLU A 53 -12.62 -3.06 4.28
CA GLU A 53 -13.58 -2.58 5.30
C GLU A 53 -14.07 -1.15 5.03
N LYS A 54 -13.22 -0.26 4.50
CA LYS A 54 -13.62 1.13 4.20
C LYS A 54 -14.48 1.24 2.93
N TYR A 55 -14.32 0.32 1.97
CA TYR A 55 -14.94 0.43 0.64
C TYR A 55 -16.09 -0.59 0.42
N ASP A 56 -16.15 -1.69 1.16
CA ASP A 56 -17.22 -2.69 1.06
C ASP A 56 -18.57 -2.14 1.54
N GLU A 57 -18.57 -1.26 2.56
CA GLU A 57 -19.79 -0.59 3.05
C GLU A 57 -20.43 0.27 1.95
N ILE A 58 -19.62 0.89 1.09
CA ILE A 58 -20.06 1.79 0.02
C ILE A 58 -20.81 1.01 -1.07
N ILE A 59 -20.32 -0.18 -1.44
CA ILE A 59 -21.02 -1.07 -2.38
C ILE A 59 -22.33 -1.56 -1.76
N ALA A 60 -22.33 -1.92 -0.48
CA ALA A 60 -23.53 -2.38 0.21
C ALA A 60 -24.62 -1.30 0.28
N HIS A 61 -24.24 -0.03 0.44
CA HIS A 61 -25.16 1.10 0.44
C HIS A 61 -25.67 1.47 -0.97
N ALA A 62 -24.83 1.39 -2.01
CA ALA A 62 -25.26 1.59 -3.40
C ALA A 62 -26.28 0.52 -3.87
N GLY A 63 -26.16 -0.72 -3.38
CA GLY A 63 -27.11 -1.80 -3.65
C GLY A 63 -28.49 -1.61 -3.01
N ARG A 64 -28.60 -0.88 -1.90
CA ARG A 64 -29.89 -0.60 -1.24
C ARG A 64 -30.70 0.52 -1.91
N ALA A 65 -30.05 1.44 -2.60
CA ALA A 65 -30.70 2.57 -3.27
C ALA A 65 -31.47 2.18 -4.56
N LYS A 66 -31.30 0.96 -5.08
CA LYS A 66 -32.06 0.42 -6.24
C LYS A 66 -33.33 -0.35 -5.87
N GLY A 67 -33.78 -0.30 -4.60
CA GLY A 67 -35.01 -0.97 -4.16
C GLY A 67 -36.28 -0.14 -4.36
N VAL A 68 -36.81 -0.04 -5.59
CA VAL A 68 -38.17 0.46 -5.84
C VAL A 68 -39.17 -0.71 -5.76
N SER A 69 -39.98 -0.67 -4.70
CA SER A 69 -41.30 -1.27 -4.45
C SER A 69 -41.77 -2.53 -5.22
N THR A 70 -42.06 -3.59 -4.47
CA THR A 70 -43.24 -4.44 -4.72
C THR A 70 -44.07 -4.56 -3.43
N PRO A 71 -45.41 -4.54 -3.51
CA PRO A 71 -46.24 -4.42 -2.32
C PRO A 71 -46.52 -5.78 -1.67
N THR A 72 -46.72 -5.70 -0.35
CA THR A 72 -47.51 -6.59 0.51
C THR A 72 -47.04 -8.03 0.77
N GLY A 73 -46.66 -8.27 2.02
CA GLY A 73 -47.23 -9.40 2.78
C GLY A 73 -46.25 -10.49 3.21
N GLN A 74 -46.12 -10.61 4.52
CA GLN A 74 -45.61 -11.76 5.30
C GLN A 74 -44.11 -11.75 5.65
N THR A 75 -43.89 -11.49 6.93
CA THR A 75 -42.69 -11.76 7.74
C THR A 75 -42.21 -13.20 7.60
N GLN A 76 -40.97 -13.40 7.15
CA GLN A 76 -40.17 -14.60 7.44
C GLN A 76 -38.70 -14.24 7.65
N ASP A 77 -38.06 -15.02 8.53
CA ASP A 77 -36.81 -14.78 9.22
C ASP A 77 -35.58 -14.42 8.37
N LEU A 78 -34.78 -13.51 8.94
CA LEU A 78 -33.45 -13.12 8.48
C LEU A 78 -32.50 -14.33 8.43
N LYS A 79 -32.27 -14.89 7.24
CA LYS A 79 -31.05 -15.64 6.94
C LYS A 79 -29.99 -14.69 6.36
N LYS A 80 -28.83 -14.64 7.00
CA LYS A 80 -27.61 -14.02 6.46
C LYS A 80 -27.34 -14.57 5.05
N PRO A 81 -27.04 -13.73 4.03
CA PRO A 81 -26.66 -14.25 2.73
C PRO A 81 -25.30 -14.92 2.82
N THR A 82 -25.23 -16.18 2.40
CA THR A 82 -24.01 -16.93 2.16
C THR A 82 -23.31 -16.43 0.89
N THR A 83 -21.98 -16.39 0.95
CA THR A 83 -21.06 -16.08 -0.15
C THR A 83 -21.35 -16.87 -1.42
N GLY A 84 -21.79 -16.18 -2.46
CA GLY A 84 -21.99 -16.75 -3.78
C GLY A 84 -23.22 -16.16 -4.45
N ASP A 85 -23.13 -14.91 -4.89
CA ASP A 85 -23.93 -14.31 -5.97
C ASP A 85 -23.45 -12.87 -6.22
N TYR A 86 -22.22 -12.72 -6.73
CA TYR A 86 -21.76 -11.46 -7.33
C TYR A 86 -21.74 -11.67 -8.85
N ASN A 87 -22.89 -11.45 -9.49
CA ASN A 87 -22.97 -11.35 -10.94
C ASN A 87 -22.30 -10.04 -11.39
N TYR A 88 -21.07 -10.11 -11.90
CA TYR A 88 -20.44 -9.04 -12.66
C TYR A 88 -21.11 -8.95 -14.04
N ALA A 89 -22.28 -8.30 -14.08
CA ALA A 89 -22.79 -7.73 -15.31
C ALA A 89 -22.17 -6.34 -15.47
N ALA A 90 -21.56 -6.09 -16.63
CA ALA A 90 -21.02 -4.80 -17.05
C ALA A 90 -22.15 -3.79 -17.35
N ASP A 91 -23.02 -3.55 -16.38
CA ASP A 91 -24.12 -2.59 -16.46
C ASP A 91 -23.90 -1.46 -15.46
N ASN A 92 -23.92 -0.24 -15.97
CA ASN A 92 -23.72 1.03 -15.26
C ASN A 92 -24.34 1.03 -13.84
N VAL A 93 -23.49 0.89 -12.82
CA VAL A 93 -23.89 1.13 -11.43
C VAL A 93 -23.83 2.64 -11.20
N ALA A 94 -24.94 3.32 -11.44
CA ALA A 94 -25.14 4.68 -10.95
C ALA A 94 -25.05 4.66 -9.42
N VAL A 95 -24.01 5.29 -8.88
CA VAL A 95 -23.86 5.53 -7.44
C VAL A 95 -24.89 6.57 -7.04
N ALA A 96 -25.74 6.25 -6.06
CA ALA A 96 -26.74 7.17 -5.55
C ALA A 96 -26.08 8.50 -5.12
N THR A 97 -26.61 9.60 -5.62
CA THR A 97 -26.43 10.93 -5.01
C THR A 97 -27.01 10.86 -3.60
N LEU A 98 -26.17 11.03 -2.59
CA LEU A 98 -26.63 11.21 -1.21
C LEU A 98 -27.42 12.53 -1.18
N GLU A 99 -28.69 12.47 -0.79
CA GLU A 99 -29.49 13.69 -0.64
C GLU A 99 -28.97 14.55 0.54
N PRO A 100 -29.05 15.88 0.44
CA PRO A 100 -28.29 16.82 1.28
C PRO A 100 -28.88 17.04 2.69
N ASN A 101 -29.71 16.14 3.21
CA ASN A 101 -30.39 16.33 4.50
C ASN A 101 -30.14 15.18 5.48
N MET A 102 -28.90 15.08 5.96
CA MET A 102 -28.59 14.45 7.24
C MET A 102 -27.48 15.27 7.91
N SER A 103 -27.87 16.18 8.80
CA SER A 103 -26.96 16.80 9.75
C SER A 103 -26.37 15.72 10.65
N GLU A 104 -25.04 15.70 10.75
CA GLU A 104 -24.20 14.83 11.59
C GLU A 104 -23.97 13.40 11.06
N SER A 105 -22.89 13.26 10.29
CA SER A 105 -22.24 11.97 10.03
C SER A 105 -21.75 11.34 11.35
N PRO A 106 -21.90 10.03 11.56
CA PRO A 106 -21.39 9.36 12.76
C PRO A 106 -19.86 9.52 12.87
N PRO A 107 -19.32 9.69 14.09
CA PRO A 107 -17.87 9.78 14.28
C PRO A 107 -17.24 8.41 13.98
N GLY A 108 -16.53 8.30 12.86
CA GLY A 108 -15.76 7.11 12.50
C GLY A 108 -15.77 6.71 11.03
N ILE A 109 -16.69 7.26 10.22
CA ILE A 109 -16.67 7.03 8.76
C ILE A 109 -15.66 8.01 8.17
N LEU A 110 -14.48 7.53 7.77
CA LEU A 110 -13.63 8.26 6.84
C LEU A 110 -14.46 8.47 5.56
N ALA A 111 -15.07 9.65 5.44
CA ALA A 111 -15.85 10.02 4.28
C ALA A 111 -14.99 9.79 3.03
N HIS A 112 -15.46 8.91 2.15
CA HIS A 112 -14.76 8.60 0.93
C HIS A 112 -14.59 9.89 0.12
N ILE A 113 -13.36 10.21 -0.24
CA ILE A 113 -13.01 11.43 -0.97
C ILE A 113 -13.09 11.13 -2.46
N TYR A 114 -13.88 11.92 -3.19
CA TYR A 114 -13.99 11.87 -4.64
C TYR A 114 -13.70 13.24 -5.22
N PHE A 115 -13.16 13.29 -6.43
CA PHE A 115 -13.09 14.52 -7.21
C PHE A 115 -14.41 14.65 -7.98
N SER A 116 -15.21 15.66 -7.64
CA SER A 116 -16.49 15.95 -8.30
C SER A 116 -16.60 17.45 -8.61
N GLU A 117 -17.59 17.82 -9.43
CA GLU A 117 -17.91 19.23 -9.70
C GLU A 117 -18.71 19.88 -8.56
N ASP A 118 -19.14 19.11 -7.56
CA ASP A 118 -19.87 19.61 -6.40
C ASP A 118 -18.94 20.41 -5.48
N GLU A 119 -19.33 21.65 -5.17
CA GLU A 119 -18.53 22.55 -4.35
C GLU A 119 -18.33 22.04 -2.92
N GLU A 120 -19.25 21.22 -2.38
CA GLU A 120 -19.09 20.63 -1.04
C GLU A 120 -18.03 19.53 -1.01
N ASP A 121 -17.89 18.77 -2.10
CA ASP A 121 -16.90 17.70 -2.20
C ASP A 121 -15.46 18.25 -2.30
N VAL A 122 -15.30 19.49 -2.79
CA VAL A 122 -14.00 20.17 -2.85
C VAL A 122 -13.36 20.27 -1.45
N PHE A 123 -14.15 20.54 -0.41
CA PHE A 123 -13.64 20.61 0.97
C PHE A 123 -13.20 19.25 1.51
N LYS A 124 -13.76 18.14 0.99
CA LYS A 124 -13.28 16.80 1.33
C LYS A 124 -11.92 16.53 0.70
N VAL A 125 -11.67 17.05 -0.50
CA VAL A 125 -10.36 16.94 -1.18
C VAL A 125 -9.27 17.73 -0.45
N ASP A 126 -9.60 18.86 0.19
CA ASP A 126 -8.62 19.64 0.99
C ASP A 126 -7.99 18.79 2.11
N ARG A 127 -8.72 17.83 2.68
CA ARG A 127 -8.19 16.88 3.66
C ARG A 127 -6.98 16.09 3.13
N ILE A 128 -6.94 15.76 1.83
CA ILE A 128 -5.79 15.06 1.22
C ILE A 128 -4.52 15.89 1.38
N LEU A 129 -4.63 17.21 1.17
CA LEU A 129 -3.51 18.13 1.32
C LEU A 129 -3.14 18.31 2.79
N GLU A 130 -4.12 18.48 3.68
CA GLU A 130 -3.90 18.61 5.12
C GLU A 130 -3.14 17.41 5.71
N GLU A 131 -3.52 16.19 5.32
CA GLU A 131 -2.84 14.97 5.74
C GLU A 131 -1.38 14.95 5.28
N ALA A 132 -1.11 15.36 4.04
CA ALA A 132 0.26 15.44 3.52
C ALA A 132 1.08 16.49 4.28
N VAL A 133 0.54 17.71 4.43
CA VAL A 133 1.19 18.81 5.16
C VAL A 133 1.45 18.46 6.63
N SER A 134 0.63 17.58 7.22
CA SER A 134 0.77 17.11 8.60
C SER A 134 1.92 16.11 8.83
N GLY A 135 2.70 15.76 7.80
CA GLY A 135 3.82 14.83 7.97
C GLY A 135 3.72 13.55 7.15
N ASN A 136 2.56 13.26 6.58
CA ASN A 136 2.25 11.95 6.02
C ASN A 136 2.66 11.84 4.55
N LEU A 137 2.90 10.61 4.13
CA LEU A 137 2.89 10.24 2.73
C LEU A 137 1.46 9.86 2.36
N VAL A 138 0.88 10.55 1.39
CA VAL A 138 -0.49 10.33 0.92
C VAL A 138 -0.45 9.84 -0.52
N VAL A 139 -1.17 8.76 -0.81
CA VAL A 139 -1.33 8.19 -2.15
C VAL A 139 -2.79 8.28 -2.56
N VAL A 140 -3.05 8.80 -3.75
CA VAL A 140 -4.39 8.99 -4.29
C VAL A 140 -4.48 8.35 -5.66
N ASN A 141 -5.34 7.33 -5.81
CA ASN A 141 -5.70 6.79 -7.11
C ASN A 141 -6.80 7.67 -7.72
N LEU A 142 -6.56 8.25 -8.89
CA LEU A 142 -7.56 9.09 -9.55
C LEU A 142 -8.32 8.35 -10.65
N PRO A 143 -9.61 8.70 -10.89
CA PRO A 143 -10.36 8.19 -12.03
C PRO A 143 -9.80 8.75 -13.36
N ALA A 144 -10.30 8.24 -14.49
CA ALA A 144 -10.04 8.86 -15.79
C ALA A 144 -10.78 10.21 -15.92
N GLN A 145 -10.32 11.08 -16.83
CA GLN A 145 -10.97 12.36 -17.17
C GLN A 145 -11.20 13.28 -15.96
N VAL A 146 -10.27 13.27 -14.99
CA VAL A 146 -10.36 14.08 -13.77
C VAL A 146 -9.61 15.40 -13.89
N GLU A 147 -8.82 15.57 -14.96
CA GLU A 147 -7.88 16.69 -15.14
C GLU A 147 -8.52 18.05 -14.89
N VAL A 148 -9.71 18.31 -15.44
CA VAL A 148 -10.41 19.58 -15.24
C VAL A 148 -10.68 19.87 -13.76
N ILE A 149 -11.12 18.85 -13.00
CA ILE A 149 -11.49 19.00 -11.59
C ILE A 149 -10.25 19.17 -10.73
N ILE A 150 -9.21 18.36 -10.93
CA ILE A 150 -7.96 18.49 -10.18
C ILE A 150 -7.23 19.79 -10.52
N THR A 151 -7.22 20.20 -11.80
CA THR A 151 -6.69 21.51 -12.24
C THR A 151 -7.43 22.64 -11.54
N ARG A 152 -8.77 22.58 -11.49
CA ARG A 152 -9.60 23.56 -10.80
C ARG A 152 -9.25 23.64 -9.31
N TRP A 153 -9.21 22.51 -8.62
CA TRP A 153 -8.88 22.45 -7.19
C TRP A 153 -7.49 23.03 -6.90
N LEU A 154 -6.47 22.61 -7.67
CA LEU A 154 -5.10 23.07 -7.48
C LEU A 154 -4.91 24.57 -7.78
N LYS A 155 -5.61 25.12 -8.78
CA LYS A 155 -5.47 26.52 -9.20
C LYS A 155 -6.36 27.51 -8.46
N GLN A 156 -7.59 27.14 -8.10
CA GLN A 156 -8.56 28.08 -7.51
C GLN A 156 -8.23 28.52 -6.09
N ARG A 157 -7.36 27.79 -5.39
CA ARG A 157 -7.05 28.03 -3.98
C ARG A 157 -5.59 28.43 -3.74
N ASP A 158 -4.87 28.84 -4.80
CA ASP A 158 -3.43 29.15 -4.75
C ASP A 158 -2.60 28.05 -4.06
N ILE A 159 -3.09 26.79 -4.08
CA ILE A 159 -2.44 25.63 -3.45
C ILE A 159 -1.05 25.47 -4.05
N LEU A 160 -0.96 25.59 -5.38
CA LEU A 160 0.32 25.54 -6.09
C LEU A 160 1.29 26.62 -5.62
N GLU A 161 0.84 27.86 -5.42
CA GLU A 161 1.69 28.96 -4.94
C GLU A 161 2.15 28.74 -3.49
N SER A 162 1.26 28.22 -2.64
CA SER A 162 1.59 27.89 -1.25
C SER A 162 2.67 26.80 -1.14
N LEU A 163 2.69 25.85 -2.08
CA LEU A 163 3.69 24.76 -2.15
C LEU A 163 5.02 25.23 -2.72
N GLU A 164 5.02 26.22 -3.62
CA GLU A 164 6.25 26.81 -4.13
C GLU A 164 7.02 27.58 -3.04
N GLY A 165 6.30 28.18 -2.08
CA GLY A 165 6.88 28.89 -0.93
C GLY A 165 7.36 27.98 0.21
N ASP A 166 6.79 26.79 0.35
CA ASP A 166 6.99 25.91 1.49
C ASP A 166 7.69 24.59 1.09
N SER A 167 9.01 24.52 1.29
CA SER A 167 9.87 23.40 0.83
C SER A 167 9.60 22.03 1.47
N SER A 168 8.59 21.91 2.35
CA SER A 168 8.35 20.74 3.20
C SER A 168 7.55 19.63 2.50
N THR A 169 6.61 19.99 1.61
CA THR A 169 5.68 19.03 0.98
C THR A 169 5.92 18.90 -0.52
N LYS A 170 6.18 17.68 -0.99
CA LYS A 170 6.43 17.39 -2.40
C LYS A 170 5.22 16.71 -3.04
N MET A 171 4.84 17.17 -4.23
CA MET A 171 3.76 16.58 -5.00
C MET A 171 4.27 15.85 -6.25
N TYR A 172 3.68 14.69 -6.52
CA TYR A 172 4.06 13.82 -7.62
C TYR A 172 2.85 13.37 -8.42
N PHE A 173 2.95 13.45 -9.74
CA PHE A 173 2.02 12.84 -10.69
C PHE A 173 2.68 11.62 -11.33
N TRP A 174 2.22 10.43 -10.96
CA TRP A 174 2.54 9.18 -11.65
C TRP A 174 1.58 9.05 -12.84
N PHE A 175 1.98 9.58 -13.99
CA PHE A 175 1.16 9.56 -15.20
C PHE A 175 1.33 8.22 -15.91
N VAL A 176 0.26 7.42 -15.95
CA VAL A 176 0.24 6.11 -16.61
C VAL A 176 -0.25 6.27 -18.05
N THR A 177 0.54 5.77 -19.00
CA THR A 177 0.23 5.84 -20.44
C THR A 177 0.36 4.49 -21.12
N ASP A 178 -0.50 4.23 -22.10
CA ASP A 178 -0.38 3.13 -23.05
C ASP A 178 0.47 3.52 -24.29
N GLY A 179 1.03 4.73 -24.32
CA GLY A 179 1.84 5.27 -25.42
C GLY A 179 1.06 5.52 -26.72
N THR A 180 -0.27 5.51 -26.69
CA THR A 180 -1.09 5.98 -27.80
C THR A 180 -1.01 7.49 -27.93
N ILE A 181 -1.20 8.03 -29.14
CA ILE A 181 -1.16 9.47 -29.41
C ILE A 181 -2.09 10.23 -28.46
N GLU A 182 -3.34 9.78 -28.32
CA GLU A 182 -4.31 10.37 -27.38
C GLU A 182 -3.78 10.43 -25.94
N SER A 183 -3.22 9.34 -25.41
CA SER A 183 -2.68 9.33 -24.05
C SER A 183 -1.46 10.24 -23.89
N LEU A 184 -0.69 10.44 -24.95
CA LEU A 184 0.52 11.27 -24.97
C LEU A 184 0.19 12.76 -25.16
N ASP A 185 -0.85 13.10 -25.93
CA ASP A 185 -1.41 14.46 -26.00
C ASP A 185 -1.92 14.90 -24.62
N LEU A 186 -2.61 14.00 -23.90
CA LEU A 186 -3.09 14.26 -22.54
C LEU A 186 -1.92 14.45 -21.55
N LEU A 187 -0.83 13.69 -21.71
CA LEU A 187 0.40 13.90 -20.95
C LEU A 187 1.01 15.27 -21.25
N GLU A 188 1.11 15.64 -22.52
CA GLU A 188 1.65 16.94 -22.94
C GLU A 188 0.85 18.09 -22.33
N HIS A 189 -0.48 17.97 -22.34
CA HIS A 189 -1.36 18.92 -21.67
C HIS A 189 -1.06 19.01 -20.16
N SER A 190 -1.02 17.87 -19.46
CA SER A 190 -0.72 17.82 -18.02
C SER A 190 0.63 18.47 -17.68
N ILE A 191 1.68 18.14 -18.42
CA ILE A 191 3.03 18.71 -18.21
C ILE A 191 3.00 20.23 -18.38
N ASN A 192 2.32 20.73 -19.41
CA ASN A 192 2.25 22.17 -19.68
C ASN A 192 1.40 22.92 -18.64
N THR A 193 0.35 22.27 -18.11
CA THR A 193 -0.56 22.84 -17.12
C THR A 193 0.08 22.95 -15.73
N PHE A 194 0.88 21.97 -15.31
CA PHE A 194 1.35 21.82 -13.93
C PHE A 194 2.87 21.92 -13.75
N THR A 195 3.60 22.46 -14.73
CA THR A 195 5.04 22.63 -14.62
C THR A 195 5.43 23.51 -13.42
N LYS A 196 6.24 22.94 -12.50
CA LYS A 196 7.04 23.56 -11.41
C LYS A 196 6.62 23.33 -9.94
N PRO A 197 5.32 23.21 -9.57
CA PRO A 197 4.96 22.72 -8.23
C PRO A 197 4.82 21.19 -8.16
N ILE A 198 4.53 20.53 -9.29
CA ILE A 198 4.24 19.10 -9.34
C ILE A 198 5.26 18.34 -10.20
N SER A 199 5.94 17.38 -9.58
CA SER A 199 6.91 16.52 -10.25
C SER A 199 6.20 15.40 -11.01
N HIS A 200 6.34 15.37 -12.33
CA HIS A 200 5.80 14.28 -13.14
C HIS A 200 6.75 13.09 -13.17
N ILE A 201 6.18 11.90 -13.17
CA ILE A 201 6.85 10.62 -13.42
C ILE A 201 6.00 9.89 -14.45
N LEU A 202 6.60 9.54 -15.58
CA LEU A 202 5.90 8.85 -16.65
C LEU A 202 6.03 7.34 -16.50
N VAL A 203 4.91 6.64 -16.50
CA VAL A 203 4.82 5.19 -16.41
C VAL A 203 4.29 4.65 -17.74
N CYS A 204 5.16 4.04 -18.53
CA CYS A 204 4.80 3.37 -19.77
C CYS A 204 4.24 1.97 -19.47
N ASN A 205 2.96 1.74 -19.77
CA ASN A 205 2.32 0.44 -19.59
C ASN A 205 2.62 -0.50 -20.77
N LEU A 206 3.74 -1.22 -20.67
CA LEU A 206 4.17 -2.21 -21.65
C LEU A 206 3.28 -3.46 -21.66
N GLY A 207 2.57 -3.72 -20.55
CA GLY A 207 1.61 -4.81 -20.45
C GLY A 207 0.38 -4.61 -21.31
N LEU A 208 -0.06 -3.36 -21.48
CA LEU A 208 -1.19 -3.02 -22.34
C LEU A 208 -0.75 -2.78 -23.78
N ASN A 209 0.37 -2.07 -23.97
CA ASN A 209 0.95 -1.82 -25.28
C ASN A 209 2.47 -1.98 -25.23
N LYS A 210 2.98 -3.06 -25.83
CA LYS A 210 4.42 -3.35 -25.90
C LYS A 210 5.21 -2.27 -26.62
N ARG A 211 4.54 -1.46 -27.46
CA ARG A 211 5.15 -0.35 -28.21
C ARG A 211 4.99 1.02 -27.53
N ALA A 212 4.63 1.07 -26.25
CA ALA A 212 4.35 2.35 -25.59
C ALA A 212 5.58 3.28 -25.57
N ARG A 213 6.79 2.73 -25.44
CA ARG A 213 8.05 3.48 -25.48
C ARG A 213 8.35 4.03 -26.87
N GLU A 214 8.11 3.25 -27.92
CA GLU A 214 8.26 3.70 -29.31
C GLU A 214 7.23 4.78 -29.64
N GLY A 215 5.98 4.60 -29.20
CA GLY A 215 4.94 5.62 -29.30
C GLY A 215 5.36 6.93 -28.65
N LEU A 216 5.89 6.86 -27.42
CA LEU A 216 6.45 8.00 -26.72
C LEU A 216 7.58 8.67 -27.52
N ALA A 217 8.55 7.89 -28.00
CA ALA A 217 9.71 8.42 -28.72
C ALA A 217 9.36 9.14 -30.03
N LEU A 218 8.26 8.75 -30.68
CA LEU A 218 7.76 9.37 -31.90
C LEU A 218 6.87 10.60 -31.64
N HIS A 219 6.40 10.79 -30.41
CA HIS A 219 5.52 11.89 -30.05
C HIS A 219 6.28 13.19 -29.72
N GLY A 220 5.69 14.35 -30.00
CA GLY A 220 6.31 15.67 -29.75
C GLY A 220 6.70 15.89 -28.28
N VAL A 221 5.87 15.38 -27.36
CA VAL A 221 6.08 15.45 -25.89
C VAL A 221 7.42 14.88 -25.43
N ALA A 222 8.05 13.96 -26.17
CA ALA A 222 9.35 13.37 -25.80
C ALA A 222 10.44 14.43 -25.62
N LYS A 223 10.40 15.50 -26.42
CA LYS A 223 11.33 16.63 -26.29
C LYS A 223 11.17 17.31 -24.94
N ARG A 224 9.93 17.56 -24.52
CA ARG A 224 9.60 18.22 -23.25
C ARG A 224 10.01 17.37 -22.05
N ILE A 225 9.77 16.06 -22.12
CA ILE A 225 10.19 15.09 -21.10
C ILE A 225 11.72 15.14 -20.90
N LYS A 226 12.48 15.16 -22.01
CA LYS A 226 13.95 15.26 -21.95
C LYS A 226 14.42 16.59 -21.37
N GLU A 227 13.82 17.71 -21.79
CA GLU A 227 14.14 19.05 -21.28
C GLU A 227 13.89 19.18 -19.78
N LEU A 228 12.76 18.66 -19.31
CA LEU A 228 12.36 18.70 -17.90
C LEU A 228 12.97 17.58 -17.06
N LYS A 229 13.70 16.65 -17.69
CA LYS A 229 14.27 15.44 -17.06
C LYS A 229 13.21 14.64 -16.29
N ILE A 230 12.00 14.53 -16.86
CA ILE A 230 10.91 13.73 -16.27
C ILE A 230 11.35 12.26 -16.27
N PRO A 231 11.36 11.58 -15.11
CA PRO A 231 11.66 10.15 -15.05
C PRO A 231 10.64 9.35 -15.88
N VAL A 232 11.13 8.40 -16.68
CA VAL A 232 10.28 7.52 -17.48
C VAL A 232 10.60 6.07 -17.15
N ILE A 233 9.62 5.37 -16.59
CA ILE A 233 9.72 3.99 -16.11
C ILE A 233 8.70 3.09 -16.80
N ASP A 234 8.90 1.78 -16.69
CA ASP A 234 8.05 0.78 -17.34
C ASP A 234 7.24 -0.02 -16.33
N MET A 235 5.94 -0.16 -16.61
CA MET A 235 5.11 -1.19 -16.01
C MET A 235 5.07 -2.41 -16.94
N PRO A 236 5.58 -3.58 -16.53
CA PRO A 236 5.66 -4.76 -17.36
C PRO A 236 4.28 -5.41 -17.60
N GLU A 237 4.24 -6.41 -18.48
CA GLU A 237 3.07 -7.28 -18.66
C GLU A 237 2.89 -8.20 -17.45
N LEU A 238 1.70 -8.19 -16.83
CA LEU A 238 1.26 -9.26 -15.94
C LEU A 238 0.76 -10.43 -16.79
N ILE A 239 1.63 -11.42 -17.00
CA ILE A 239 1.40 -12.52 -17.96
C ILE A 239 0.41 -13.56 -17.40
N PHE A 240 -0.87 -13.21 -17.37
CA PHE A 240 -1.96 -14.13 -17.05
C PHE A 240 -2.79 -14.43 -18.28
N SER A 241 -3.24 -15.68 -18.41
CA SER A 241 -4.30 -16.03 -19.35
C SER A 241 -5.61 -15.31 -18.98
N LYS A 242 -6.55 -15.18 -19.93
CA LYS A 242 -7.84 -14.52 -19.66
C LYS A 242 -8.58 -15.11 -18.45
N PRO A 243 -8.64 -16.44 -18.25
CA PRO A 243 -9.25 -17.02 -17.05
C PRO A 243 -8.48 -16.68 -15.76
N GLU A 244 -7.14 -16.69 -15.80
CA GLU A 244 -6.30 -16.33 -14.64
C GLU A 244 -6.53 -14.86 -14.25
N MET A 245 -6.54 -13.95 -15.23
CA MET A 245 -6.79 -12.53 -14.99
C MET A 245 -8.19 -12.28 -14.44
N ARG A 246 -9.22 -12.96 -14.97
CA ARG A 246 -10.58 -12.87 -14.43
C ARG A 246 -10.64 -13.34 -12.98
N CYS A 247 -10.10 -14.52 -12.71
CA CYS A 247 -10.07 -15.09 -11.37
C CYS A 247 -9.30 -14.20 -10.39
N PHE A 248 -8.19 -13.60 -10.83
CA PHE A 248 -7.44 -12.63 -10.02
C PHE A 248 -8.29 -11.41 -9.64
N LYS A 249 -8.98 -10.79 -10.60
CA LYS A 249 -9.87 -9.64 -10.33
C LYS A 249 -11.01 -9.99 -9.37
N GLU A 250 -11.63 -11.15 -9.57
CA GLU A 250 -12.71 -11.64 -8.70
C GLU A 250 -12.22 -11.97 -7.28
N SER A 251 -10.96 -12.40 -7.15
CA SER A 251 -10.40 -12.83 -5.87
C SER A 251 -10.16 -11.69 -4.88
N ARG A 252 -10.03 -10.44 -5.38
CA ARG A 252 -9.59 -9.26 -4.61
C ARG A 252 -8.31 -9.48 -3.80
N LEU A 253 -7.47 -10.44 -4.20
CA LEU A 253 -6.20 -10.69 -3.56
C LEU A 253 -5.20 -9.58 -3.90
N ARG A 254 -4.38 -9.23 -2.92
CA ARG A 254 -3.16 -8.47 -3.16
C ARG A 254 -2.21 -9.25 -4.06
N LEU A 255 -1.47 -8.54 -4.93
CA LEU A 255 -0.50 -9.19 -5.82
C LEU A 255 0.62 -9.85 -5.02
N ALA A 256 1.07 -9.22 -3.92
CA ALA A 256 2.10 -9.79 -3.07
C ALA A 256 1.60 -11.05 -2.34
N GLU A 257 0.32 -11.06 -1.96
CA GLU A 257 -0.32 -12.23 -1.38
C GLU A 257 -0.42 -13.39 -2.39
N LEU A 258 -0.82 -13.09 -3.62
CA LEU A 258 -0.83 -14.06 -4.71
C LEU A 258 0.58 -14.61 -5.00
N ALA A 259 1.58 -13.73 -5.05
CA ALA A 259 2.98 -14.07 -5.33
C ALA A 259 3.61 -14.96 -4.26
N ASP A 260 3.08 -14.95 -3.02
CA ASP A 260 3.56 -15.76 -1.92
C ASP A 260 3.27 -17.26 -2.15
N ARG A 261 4.33 -18.02 -2.38
CA ARG A 261 4.27 -19.48 -2.63
C ARG A 261 3.87 -20.29 -1.40
N THR A 262 4.01 -19.72 -0.19
CA THR A 262 3.63 -20.36 1.07
C THR A 262 2.13 -20.28 1.32
N LYS A 263 1.47 -19.25 0.79
CA LYS A 263 0.02 -19.09 0.86
C LYS A 263 -0.68 -19.94 -0.20
N ARG A 264 -1.90 -20.38 0.14
CA ARG A 264 -2.80 -21.11 -0.74
C ARG A 264 -4.17 -20.45 -0.73
N HIS A 265 -4.83 -20.48 -1.86
CA HIS A 265 -6.17 -19.95 -2.09
C HIS A 265 -7.03 -21.06 -2.74
N PRO A 266 -7.48 -22.06 -1.95
CA PRO A 266 -8.22 -23.21 -2.49
C PRO A 266 -9.48 -22.83 -3.27
N GLN A 267 -10.13 -21.73 -2.88
CA GLN A 267 -11.29 -21.15 -3.55
C GLN A 267 -10.96 -20.59 -4.94
N PHE A 268 -9.69 -20.30 -5.22
CA PHE A 268 -9.17 -19.80 -6.48
C PHE A 268 -8.05 -20.72 -7.00
N ALA A 269 -8.36 -22.01 -7.18
CA ALA A 269 -7.37 -23.05 -7.54
C ALA A 269 -6.53 -22.71 -8.80
N LEU A 270 -7.07 -21.89 -9.72
CA LEU A 270 -6.33 -21.40 -10.87
C LEU A 270 -5.14 -20.49 -10.49
N LEU A 271 -5.30 -19.68 -9.45
CA LEU A 271 -4.29 -18.77 -8.92
C LEU A 271 -3.21 -19.47 -8.08
N ASP A 272 -3.52 -20.65 -7.54
CA ASP A 272 -2.59 -21.45 -6.75
C ASP A 272 -1.52 -22.19 -7.58
N ARG A 273 -1.61 -22.12 -8.91
CA ARG A 273 -0.60 -22.69 -9.79
C ARG A 273 0.73 -21.98 -9.60
N ILE A 274 1.80 -22.78 -9.44
CA ILE A 274 3.16 -22.29 -9.20
C ILE A 274 3.60 -21.24 -10.23
N LEU A 275 3.27 -21.43 -11.50
CA LEU A 275 3.61 -20.49 -12.57
C LEU A 275 2.84 -19.16 -12.45
N VAL A 276 1.59 -19.16 -11.98
CA VAL A 276 0.82 -17.93 -11.77
C VAL A 276 1.45 -17.11 -10.66
N LYS A 277 1.76 -17.74 -9.52
CA LYS A 277 2.46 -17.12 -8.40
C LYS A 277 3.83 -16.57 -8.81
N GLN A 278 4.59 -17.34 -9.60
CA GLN A 278 5.89 -16.89 -10.11
C GLN A 278 5.76 -15.66 -11.02
N ARG A 279 4.77 -15.62 -11.92
CA ARG A 279 4.56 -14.47 -12.81
C ARG A 279 4.10 -13.23 -12.05
N ALA A 280 3.26 -13.39 -11.02
CA ALA A 280 2.90 -12.30 -10.10
C ALA A 280 4.14 -11.74 -9.39
N LYS A 281 5.00 -12.62 -8.86
CA LYS A 281 6.27 -12.22 -8.23
C LYS A 281 7.15 -11.45 -9.21
N THR A 282 7.40 -12.00 -10.40
CA THR A 282 8.25 -11.35 -11.41
C THR A 282 7.70 -10.01 -11.89
N PHE A 283 6.37 -9.87 -11.98
CA PHE A 283 5.74 -8.58 -12.25
C PHE A 283 6.04 -7.57 -11.15
N LEU A 284 5.83 -7.95 -9.88
CA LEU A 284 6.10 -7.07 -8.73
C LEU A 284 7.58 -6.68 -8.62
N ASP A 285 8.50 -7.64 -8.73
CA ASP A 285 9.94 -7.38 -8.65
C ASP A 285 10.33 -6.28 -9.66
N LYS A 286 9.87 -6.41 -10.91
CA LYS A 286 10.13 -5.42 -11.97
C LYS A 286 9.47 -4.06 -11.70
N CYS A 287 8.25 -4.04 -11.17
CA CYS A 287 7.61 -2.79 -10.76
C CYS A 287 8.38 -2.12 -9.62
N PHE A 288 8.90 -2.89 -8.65
CA PHE A 288 9.67 -2.37 -7.54
C PHE A 288 11.01 -1.79 -8.01
N ASP A 289 11.72 -2.49 -8.90
CA ASP A 289 12.94 -1.98 -9.53
C ASP A 289 12.66 -0.65 -10.27
N ALA A 290 11.57 -0.60 -11.03
CA ALA A 290 11.13 0.60 -11.73
C ALA A 290 10.84 1.76 -10.76
N ILE A 291 10.11 1.52 -9.67
CA ILE A 291 9.81 2.53 -8.64
C ILE A 291 11.10 3.00 -7.96
N SER A 292 11.98 2.08 -7.54
CA SER A 292 13.25 2.42 -6.89
C SER A 292 14.15 3.27 -7.79
N SER A 293 14.15 3.02 -9.10
CA SER A 293 14.95 3.80 -10.07
C SER A 293 14.54 5.28 -10.16
N THR A 294 13.35 5.66 -9.68
CA THR A 294 12.91 7.05 -9.64
C THR A 294 13.52 7.85 -8.50
N GLU A 295 14.08 7.17 -7.48
CA GLU A 295 14.62 7.76 -6.24
C GLU A 295 13.62 8.61 -5.43
N VAL A 296 12.34 8.61 -5.78
CA VAL A 296 11.29 9.42 -5.11
C VAL A 296 11.19 9.11 -3.62
N PHE A 297 11.34 7.84 -3.27
CA PHE A 297 11.26 7.35 -1.89
C PHE A 297 12.64 7.21 -1.21
N ALA A 298 13.75 7.34 -1.94
CA ALA A 298 15.10 7.16 -1.38
C ALA A 298 15.36 8.04 -0.13
N PRO A 299 14.96 9.33 -0.10
CA PRO A 299 15.14 10.15 1.10
C PRO A 299 14.39 9.62 2.34
N ILE A 300 13.18 9.09 2.15
CA ILE A 300 12.37 8.51 3.24
C ILE A 300 13.03 7.23 3.75
N LEU A 301 13.45 6.36 2.84
CA LEU A 301 14.10 5.09 3.18
C LEU A 301 15.43 5.31 3.92
N ALA A 302 16.24 6.27 3.48
CA ALA A 302 17.50 6.62 4.14
C ALA A 302 17.28 7.14 5.57
N MET A 303 16.24 7.97 5.79
CA MET A 303 15.88 8.43 7.13
C MET A 303 15.43 7.29 8.04
N MET A 304 14.58 6.40 7.54
CA MET A 304 14.11 5.23 8.29
C MET A 304 15.27 4.32 8.68
N GLU A 305 16.27 4.14 7.82
CA GLU A 305 17.44 3.31 8.14
C GLU A 305 18.30 3.95 9.23
N LEU A 306 18.54 5.27 9.14
CA LEU A 306 19.25 6.03 10.18
C LEU A 306 18.53 5.96 11.54
N GLU A 307 17.20 5.99 11.56
CA GLU A 307 16.40 5.84 12.78
C GLU A 307 16.52 4.44 13.39
N LYS A 308 16.53 3.38 12.57
CA LYS A 308 16.76 2.01 13.03
C LYS A 308 18.15 1.85 13.62
N GLU A 309 19.20 2.40 12.99
CA GLU A 309 20.57 2.36 13.48
C GLU A 309 20.72 3.07 14.83
N LYS A 310 20.10 4.26 14.97
CA LYS A 310 20.05 5.01 16.24
C LYS A 310 19.35 4.20 17.33
N ALA A 311 18.19 3.59 17.03
CA ALA A 311 17.45 2.76 17.97
C ALA A 311 18.23 1.50 18.40
N ALA A 312 18.93 0.85 17.47
CA ALA A 312 19.79 -0.30 17.75
C ALA A 312 20.98 0.09 18.65
N SER A 313 21.63 1.22 18.36
CA SER A 313 22.75 1.75 19.14
C SER A 313 22.36 2.14 20.56
N ALA A 314 21.17 2.74 20.74
CA ALA A 314 20.61 3.06 22.05
C ALA A 314 20.28 1.80 22.88
N LYS A 315 19.75 0.74 22.25
CA LYS A 315 19.52 -0.56 22.90
C LYS A 315 20.83 -1.21 23.34
N LYS A 316 21.90 -1.10 22.55
CA LYS A 316 23.24 -1.62 22.89
C LYS A 316 23.85 -0.89 24.09
N HIS A 317 23.75 0.44 24.13
CA HIS A 317 24.22 1.26 25.27
C HIS A 317 23.44 0.98 26.56
N ARG A 318 22.13 0.73 26.48
CA ARG A 318 21.31 0.36 27.65
C ARG A 318 21.65 -1.05 28.17
N ARG A 319 22.00 -1.99 27.28
CA ARG A 319 22.46 -3.34 27.65
C ARG A 319 23.85 -3.35 28.31
N THR A 320 24.79 -2.53 27.84
CA THR A 320 26.11 -2.40 28.48
C THR A 320 26.04 -1.67 29.82
N LYS A 321 25.17 -0.66 29.96
CA LYS A 321 24.97 0.04 31.24
C LYS A 321 24.31 -0.85 32.32
N ASN A 322 23.38 -1.72 31.94
CA ASN A 322 22.79 -2.70 32.86
C ASN A 322 23.71 -3.87 33.21
N LYS A 323 24.78 -4.12 32.44
CA LYS A 323 25.79 -5.15 32.73
C LYS A 323 26.97 -4.62 33.56
N ALA A 324 27.02 -3.30 33.81
CA ALA A 324 28.11 -2.62 34.51
C ALA A 324 27.72 -2.11 35.91
N LEU A 325 26.58 -2.54 36.46
CA LEU A 325 26.34 -2.38 37.90
C LEU A 325 27.06 -3.53 38.63
N PRO A 326 28.05 -3.26 39.51
CA PRO A 326 28.60 -4.29 40.38
C PRO A 326 27.57 -4.65 41.45
N ASP A 327 27.47 -5.94 41.77
CA ASP A 327 26.72 -6.45 42.92
C ASP A 327 27.27 -5.82 44.21
N THR A 328 26.63 -4.76 44.70
CA THR A 328 26.85 -4.30 46.07
C THR A 328 26.16 -5.26 47.02
N VAL A 329 26.99 -6.10 47.66
CA VAL A 329 26.63 -6.90 48.83
C VAL A 329 25.97 -5.99 49.87
N ALA A 330 24.67 -6.17 50.09
CA ALA A 330 23.98 -5.56 51.20
C ALA A 330 24.21 -6.42 52.44
N GLU A 331 25.08 -5.97 53.33
CA GLU A 331 25.19 -6.49 54.70
C GLU A 331 23.86 -6.21 55.43
N SER A 332 23.19 -7.29 55.82
CA SER A 332 22.00 -7.26 56.68
C SER A 332 22.44 -7.13 58.14
N SER A 333 22.10 -6.01 58.77
CA SER A 333 22.10 -5.86 60.22
C SER A 333 20.72 -6.20 60.77
N THR A 334 20.64 -7.25 61.58
CA THR A 334 19.48 -7.52 62.45
C THR A 334 19.97 -7.88 63.85
N ILE A 335 19.41 -7.19 64.85
CA ILE A 335 19.37 -7.57 66.27
C ILE A 335 18.01 -7.08 66.79
N PRO A 336 17.44 -7.65 67.87
CA PRO A 336 16.79 -8.96 67.95
C PRO A 336 15.35 -8.81 68.46
N ASP A 337 14.57 -9.90 68.44
CA ASP A 337 13.47 -10.07 69.40
C ASP A 337 13.29 -11.55 69.76
N VAL A 338 12.70 -11.74 70.93
CA VAL A 338 12.98 -12.80 71.91
C VAL A 338 11.78 -13.73 72.10
N HIS A 339 12.06 -15.04 72.25
CA HIS A 339 11.27 -16.17 72.80
C HIS A 339 9.91 -16.50 72.12
N SER A 340 9.48 -17.75 71.93
CA SER A 340 9.49 -18.96 72.78
C SER A 340 9.10 -20.16 71.89
N ALA A 341 9.87 -21.26 71.84
CA ALA A 341 9.74 -22.50 72.62
C ALA A 341 8.91 -23.64 71.98
N ASN A 342 9.50 -24.84 72.11
CA ASN A 342 8.99 -26.22 71.99
C ASN A 342 8.90 -26.88 70.61
N GLU A 343 9.80 -27.84 70.32
CA GLU A 343 9.65 -29.32 70.53
C GLU A 343 8.87 -29.95 69.36
N VAL A 344 9.16 -31.09 68.72
CA VAL A 344 10.04 -32.25 68.92
C VAL A 344 10.03 -33.09 67.61
N ASN A 345 11.17 -33.69 67.26
CA ASN A 345 11.45 -34.90 66.47
C ASN A 345 10.65 -35.34 65.21
N GLY A 346 11.42 -35.76 64.17
CA GLY A 346 11.22 -37.09 63.58
C GLY A 346 11.48 -37.27 62.06
N HIS A 347 12.69 -37.74 61.71
CA HIS A 347 13.00 -38.83 60.74
C HIS A 347 12.44 -38.81 59.30
N THR A 348 13.24 -38.56 58.24
CA THR A 348 14.16 -39.42 57.43
C THR A 348 13.59 -40.09 56.17
N VAL A 349 14.21 -39.75 55.00
CA VAL A 349 14.73 -40.60 53.86
C VAL A 349 13.71 -41.49 53.11
N THR A 350 13.56 -41.54 51.77
CA THR A 350 14.42 -42.00 50.64
C THR A 350 13.76 -41.61 49.30
N GLU A 351 14.44 -40.96 48.35
CA GLU A 351 15.14 -41.57 47.18
C GLU A 351 14.42 -42.71 46.44
N SER A 352 14.14 -42.50 45.14
CA SER A 352 14.62 -43.43 44.08
C SER A 352 14.49 -42.83 42.68
N ASN A 353 15.65 -42.65 42.05
CA ASN A 353 15.88 -42.45 40.62
C ASN A 353 15.29 -43.57 39.76
N LYS A 354 14.94 -43.25 38.51
CA LYS A 354 15.33 -44.07 37.36
C LYS A 354 15.41 -43.24 36.08
N GLU A 355 16.64 -43.14 35.59
CA GLU A 355 17.06 -42.64 34.30
C GLU A 355 16.49 -43.48 33.16
N ASN A 356 16.25 -42.84 32.01
CA ASN A 356 16.61 -43.39 30.71
C ASN A 356 16.82 -42.24 29.73
N GLY A 357 18.08 -42.04 29.37
CA GLY A 357 18.51 -41.03 28.41
C GLY A 357 18.36 -41.51 26.97
N ILE A 358 17.95 -40.59 26.11
CA ILE A 358 18.36 -40.56 24.70
C ILE A 358 18.79 -39.12 24.41
N ARG A 359 20.11 -38.93 24.22
CA ARG A 359 20.69 -37.72 23.65
C ARG A 359 20.30 -37.62 22.17
N SER A 360 19.75 -36.49 21.77
CA SER A 360 19.71 -36.04 20.37
C SER A 360 19.96 -34.53 20.32
N LEU A 361 20.74 -34.12 19.34
CA LEU A 361 21.50 -32.88 19.25
C LEU A 361 20.62 -31.64 19.07
N LEU A 362 20.92 -30.60 19.85
CA LEU A 362 20.57 -29.22 19.57
C LEU A 362 21.36 -28.71 18.35
N VAL A 363 20.65 -28.35 17.28
CA VAL A 363 21.07 -27.27 16.37
C VAL A 363 19.81 -26.46 16.02
N SER A 364 19.55 -25.45 16.83
CA SER A 364 18.67 -24.33 16.50
C SER A 364 19.48 -23.31 15.71
N ALA A 365 19.24 -23.21 14.41
CA ALA A 365 19.66 -22.06 13.61
C ALA A 365 18.42 -21.51 12.91
N GLU A 366 17.81 -20.49 13.50
CA GLU A 366 16.87 -19.63 12.79
C GLU A 366 17.64 -18.93 11.65
N PRO A 367 17.10 -18.87 10.43
CA PRO A 367 17.74 -18.10 9.37
C PRO A 367 17.68 -16.61 9.73
N VAL A 368 18.85 -16.00 9.90
CA VAL A 368 18.99 -14.55 10.04
C VAL A 368 18.45 -13.90 8.76
N PRO A 369 17.51 -12.95 8.84
CA PRO A 369 17.04 -12.24 7.64
C PRO A 369 18.21 -11.43 7.06
N LEU A 370 18.57 -11.73 5.81
CA LEU A 370 19.59 -11.03 5.06
C LEU A 370 19.20 -9.55 4.90
N SER A 371 20.17 -8.64 5.05
CA SER A 371 19.94 -7.21 4.87
C SER A 371 19.70 -6.87 3.39
N ALA A 372 19.02 -5.76 3.11
CA ALA A 372 18.77 -5.30 1.74
C ALA A 372 20.08 -5.09 0.94
N GLN A 373 21.19 -4.75 1.62
CA GLN A 373 22.51 -4.66 0.99
C GLN A 373 23.05 -6.03 0.56
N GLN A 374 22.82 -7.08 1.35
CA GLN A 374 23.24 -8.45 1.01
C GLN A 374 22.45 -9.01 -0.18
N LEU A 375 21.17 -8.67 -0.31
CA LEU A 375 20.35 -9.02 -1.47
C LEU A 375 20.82 -8.31 -2.75
N MET A 376 21.37 -7.09 -2.65
CA MET A 376 21.91 -6.35 -3.79
C MET A 376 23.28 -6.85 -4.25
N GLU A 377 24.04 -7.48 -3.36
CA GLU A 377 25.39 -7.99 -3.66
C GLU A 377 25.34 -9.36 -4.35
N GLU A 378 24.40 -10.24 -3.97
CA GLU A 378 24.17 -11.52 -4.66
C GLU A 378 23.68 -11.34 -6.10
N VAL A 379 22.94 -10.26 -6.39
CA VAL A 379 22.46 -9.95 -7.76
C VAL A 379 23.58 -9.43 -8.67
N LYS A 380 24.68 -8.90 -8.12
CA LYS A 380 25.81 -8.39 -8.91
C LYS A 380 26.80 -9.49 -9.34
N ILE A 381 26.79 -10.65 -8.71
CA ILE A 381 27.78 -11.72 -8.98
C ILE A 381 27.38 -12.62 -10.17
N SER A 382 26.15 -12.48 -10.72
CA SER A 382 25.68 -13.37 -11.80
C SER A 382 25.77 -12.83 -13.23
N ASN A 383 26.43 -11.68 -13.49
CA ASN A 383 26.45 -11.03 -14.81
C ASN A 383 27.78 -11.08 -15.57
N ASP A 384 28.75 -11.88 -15.12
CA ASP A 384 30.07 -12.02 -15.80
C ASP A 384 30.23 -13.33 -16.61
N ASP A 385 29.16 -14.06 -16.90
CA ASP A 385 29.18 -15.13 -17.89
C ASP A 385 27.90 -15.09 -18.75
N PHE A 386 27.96 -14.34 -19.85
CA PHE A 386 27.45 -14.63 -21.22
C PHE A 386 27.25 -13.37 -22.06
#